data_AF-A0A1I5E536-F1
#
_entry.id   AF-A0A1I5E536-F1
#
_cell.length_a   1.000
_cell.length_b   1.000
_cell.length_c   1.000
_cell.angle_alpha   90.00
_cell.angle_beta   90.00
_cell.angle_gamma   90.00
#
_symmetry.space_group_name_H-M   'P 1'
#
loop_
_entity.id
_entity.type
_entity.pdbx_description
1 polymer ?
#
loop_
_entity_poly.entity_id
_entity_poly.type
_entity_poly.pdbx_seq_one_letter_code
_entity_poly.pdbx_strand_id
1 'polypeptide(L)'
;MGEFKRASGPALLLGLTEALCELTCMEEPQGRLTFADLLGRQLGVPVDVRGVRLREDVVSMVRTALQIPGGESVLVAAVRILEGMPAADGIERLLAPAGGSARTPSGPLTRQDVTTARALLDQVTDRLSGPEVHDALADELGVPLPAGLTPGQLFEHVLELNTQPDGLPPAVLLVEHAAASSRQVALSAWAEDWARRAGLLGELERRRADRPHNLPDPTIPSCLVVMVEPARDGTGDIVVRPWLNAIPGRWNPLPAEPRTTTLDGLGAAVDEAVRQLALLLPATHRERPPLPPCIEFVLPFDLLNHDVAGLTYRAGDGQPLPLALEYGVHLRSLERMRSTDPSLRARWRRRWQALHQVGITAYEWRRSDVGRERGWRTALAFEPSRTAIVLDAPDSAASSYALRAAIAEGIGLAIWDRRGVFHEERRDVMSAVLASVPRPALLPVAVQRLRRSAELHNDGPLLLGRHIGFLWDDPTRLVDVQEADVPEDAPGFGMDSIDSEESGT
;
A
#
# COMPACT_ATOMS: atom_id res chain seq x y z
N MET A 1 -5.16 -10.09 59.58
CA MET A 1 -5.94 -9.67 58.39
C MET A 1 -6.47 -8.25 58.63
N GLY A 2 -5.64 -7.21 58.52
CA GLY A 2 -6.02 -5.87 59.01
C GLY A 2 -5.31 -4.65 58.43
N GLU A 3 -4.38 -4.77 57.47
CA GLU A 3 -3.56 -3.61 57.04
C GLU A 3 -3.75 -3.14 55.59
N PHE A 4 -4.51 -3.86 54.75
CA PHE A 4 -4.72 -3.46 53.35
C PHE A 4 -5.97 -2.58 53.09
N LYS A 5 -6.80 -2.27 54.11
CA LYS A 5 -8.03 -1.47 53.93
C LYS A 5 -7.83 0.05 54.08
N ARG A 6 -6.71 0.53 54.62
CA ARG A 6 -6.48 1.96 54.88
C ARG A 6 -5.98 2.77 53.67
N ALA A 7 -5.36 2.13 52.68
CA ALA A 7 -4.79 2.83 51.52
C ALA A 7 -5.84 3.33 50.50
N SER A 8 -6.98 2.63 50.36
CA SER A 8 -8.06 3.04 49.44
C SER A 8 -8.88 4.23 49.97
N GLY A 9 -8.94 4.43 51.28
CA GLY A 9 -9.72 5.52 51.91
C GLY A 9 -9.29 6.95 51.54
N PRO A 10 -7.99 7.32 51.64
CA PRO A 10 -7.55 8.68 51.31
C PRO A 10 -7.58 8.99 49.81
N ALA A 11 -7.30 7.99 48.94
CA ALA A 11 -7.37 8.15 47.50
C ALA A 11 -8.82 8.33 47.02
N LEU A 12 -9.76 7.55 47.56
CA LEU A 12 -11.19 7.70 47.28
C LEU A 12 -11.73 9.04 47.77
N LEU A 13 -11.34 9.47 48.98
CA LEU A 13 -11.71 10.78 49.50
C LEU A 13 -11.23 11.92 48.59
N LEU A 14 -10.00 11.83 48.07
CA LEU A 14 -9.45 12.81 47.14
C LEU A 14 -10.24 12.84 45.82
N GLY A 15 -10.44 11.69 45.18
CA GLY A 15 -11.14 11.59 43.89
C GLY A 15 -12.58 12.08 43.96
N LEU A 16 -13.31 11.71 45.03
CA LEU A 16 -14.65 12.22 45.27
C LEU A 16 -14.66 13.72 45.56
N THR A 17 -13.67 14.23 46.31
CA THR A 17 -13.57 15.67 46.58
C THR A 17 -13.36 16.46 45.29
N GLU A 18 -12.50 15.99 44.39
CA GLU A 18 -12.24 16.65 43.11
C GLU A 18 -13.47 16.64 42.21
N ALA A 19 -14.11 15.47 42.06
CA ALA A 19 -15.32 15.36 41.25
C ALA A 19 -16.49 16.20 41.79
N LEU A 20 -16.64 16.30 43.12
CA LEU A 20 -17.65 17.18 43.71
C LEU A 20 -17.31 18.66 43.53
N CYS A 21 -16.04 19.06 43.57
CA CYS A 21 -15.65 20.47 43.35
C CYS A 21 -15.97 20.97 41.94
N GLU A 22 -16.14 20.07 40.97
CA GLU A 22 -16.47 20.39 39.57
C GLU A 22 -17.98 20.47 39.30
N LEU A 23 -18.83 20.20 40.31
CA LEU A 23 -20.29 20.25 40.15
C LEU A 23 -20.81 21.68 40.22
N THR A 24 -21.79 22.00 39.38
CA THR A 24 -22.38 23.35 39.26
C THR A 24 -23.00 23.82 40.58
N CYS A 25 -23.70 22.93 41.30
CA CYS A 25 -24.33 23.20 42.59
C CYS A 25 -23.33 23.46 43.72
N MET A 26 -22.04 23.21 43.50
CA MET A 26 -20.99 23.44 44.48
C MET A 26 -20.33 24.81 44.34
N GLU A 27 -20.50 25.51 43.22
CA GLU A 27 -19.87 26.81 42.95
C GLU A 27 -20.31 27.87 43.98
N GLU A 28 -21.61 27.97 44.24
CA GLU A 28 -22.18 28.97 45.15
C GLU A 28 -22.29 28.48 46.61
N PRO A 29 -22.05 29.36 47.61
CA PRO A 29 -22.24 29.02 49.02
C PRO A 29 -23.63 28.48 49.37
N GLN A 30 -24.69 29.02 48.75
CA GLN A 30 -26.07 28.58 48.97
C GLN A 30 -26.33 27.19 48.37
N GLY A 31 -25.73 26.89 47.22
CA GLY A 31 -25.78 25.57 46.60
C GLY A 31 -25.12 24.51 47.48
N ARG A 32 -23.96 24.81 48.06
CA ARG A 32 -23.28 23.92 49.03
C ARG A 32 -24.10 23.66 50.29
N LEU A 33 -24.75 24.69 50.84
CA LEU A 33 -25.65 24.53 52.00
C LEU A 33 -26.85 23.65 51.66
N THR A 34 -27.44 23.84 50.48
CA THR A 34 -28.57 23.04 49.99
C THR A 34 -28.17 21.59 49.78
N PHE A 35 -27.00 21.33 49.20
CA PHE A 35 -26.47 19.99 49.04
C PHE A 35 -26.21 19.31 50.38
N ALA A 36 -25.59 20.01 51.34
CA ALA A 36 -25.34 19.49 52.68
C ALA A 36 -26.63 19.16 53.45
N ASP A 37 -27.68 19.99 53.34
CA ASP A 37 -28.99 19.71 53.95
C ASP A 37 -29.62 18.44 53.35
N LEU A 38 -29.63 18.33 52.02
CA LEU A 38 -30.17 17.16 51.32
C LEU A 38 -29.41 15.88 51.70
N LEU A 39 -28.08 15.94 51.65
CA LEU A 39 -27.20 14.82 52.01
C LEU A 39 -27.42 14.42 53.48
N GLY A 40 -27.44 15.40 54.40
CA GLY A 40 -27.63 15.15 55.82
C GLY A 40 -28.99 14.55 56.16
N ARG A 41 -30.06 15.03 55.50
CA ARG A 41 -31.40 14.44 55.62
C ARG A 41 -31.47 12.99 55.18
N GLN A 42 -30.80 12.65 54.08
CA GLN A 42 -30.79 11.28 53.58
C GLN A 42 -29.87 10.36 54.38
N LEU A 43 -28.78 10.90 54.94
CA LEU A 43 -27.87 10.16 55.83
C LEU A 43 -28.40 10.01 57.26
N GLY A 44 -29.36 10.84 57.68
CA GLY A 44 -29.88 10.87 59.05
C GLY A 44 -28.93 11.54 60.07
N VAL A 45 -27.90 12.26 59.60
CA VAL A 45 -26.96 13.03 60.43
C VAL A 45 -26.75 14.42 59.85
N PRO A 46 -26.51 15.45 60.68
CA PRO A 46 -26.19 16.78 60.17
C PRO A 46 -24.80 16.79 59.49
N VAL A 47 -24.70 17.40 58.31
CA VAL A 47 -23.44 17.66 57.61
C VAL A 47 -23.08 19.13 57.82
N ASP A 48 -22.08 19.41 58.64
CA ASP A 48 -21.66 20.78 58.95
C ASP A 48 -20.79 21.35 57.82
N VAL A 49 -21.31 22.38 57.15
CA VAL A 49 -20.62 23.15 56.11
C VAL A 49 -20.77 24.64 56.43
N ARG A 50 -19.67 25.39 56.28
CA ARG A 50 -19.65 26.82 56.63
C ARG A 50 -19.95 27.70 55.42
N GLY A 51 -19.85 27.15 54.21
CA GLY A 51 -20.07 27.87 52.96
C GLY A 51 -18.93 28.81 52.59
N VAL A 52 -17.81 28.82 53.34
CA VAL A 52 -16.71 29.79 53.18
C VAL A 52 -15.66 29.31 52.19
N ARG A 53 -15.34 28.01 52.18
CA ARG A 53 -14.27 27.43 51.35
C ARG A 53 -14.75 26.15 50.69
N LEU A 54 -14.89 26.19 49.36
CA LEU A 54 -15.38 25.10 48.51
C LEU A 54 -14.78 23.73 48.89
N ARG A 55 -13.45 23.61 48.85
CA ARG A 55 -12.78 22.32 49.07
C ARG A 55 -12.94 21.82 50.51
N GLU A 56 -13.00 22.71 51.50
CA GLU A 56 -13.21 22.31 52.91
C GLU A 56 -14.65 21.82 53.13
N ASP A 57 -15.63 22.52 52.56
CA ASP A 57 -17.05 22.14 52.62
C ASP A 57 -17.27 20.77 51.94
N VAL A 58 -16.73 20.58 50.73
CA VAL A 58 -16.83 19.32 49.98
C VAL A 58 -16.16 18.16 50.72
N VAL A 59 -14.97 18.36 51.30
CA VAL A 59 -14.31 17.32 52.10
C VAL A 59 -15.16 16.93 53.31
N SER A 60 -15.82 17.89 53.96
CA SER A 60 -16.75 17.62 55.08
C SER A 60 -17.91 16.73 54.64
N MET A 61 -18.53 17.05 53.49
CA MET A 61 -19.64 16.27 52.92
C MET A 61 -19.22 14.84 52.57
N VAL A 62 -18.13 14.66 51.80
CA VAL A 62 -17.64 13.34 51.39
C VAL A 62 -17.22 12.51 52.59
N ARG A 63 -16.53 13.10 53.56
CA ARG A 63 -16.11 12.39 54.77
C ARG A 63 -17.32 11.92 55.59
N THR A 64 -18.35 12.76 55.73
CA THR A 64 -19.56 12.40 56.48
C THR A 64 -20.31 11.26 55.79
N ALA A 65 -20.42 11.30 54.45
CA ALA A 65 -21.01 10.21 53.67
C ALA A 65 -20.24 8.89 53.81
N LEU A 66 -18.90 8.91 53.67
CA LEU A 66 -18.08 7.69 53.76
C LEU A 66 -17.99 7.09 55.19
N GLN A 67 -18.37 7.85 56.22
CA GLN A 67 -18.42 7.35 57.60
C GLN A 67 -19.69 6.54 57.91
N ILE A 68 -20.73 6.66 57.07
CA ILE A 68 -22.01 5.99 57.26
C ILE A 68 -22.10 4.80 56.30
N PRO A 69 -22.47 3.59 56.78
CA PRO A 69 -22.69 2.44 55.90
C PRO A 69 -23.73 2.75 54.81
N GLY A 70 -23.35 2.61 53.54
CA GLY A 70 -24.21 2.93 52.40
C GLY A 70 -24.31 4.42 52.08
N GLY A 71 -23.55 5.28 52.78
CA GLY A 71 -23.54 6.72 52.54
C GLY A 71 -22.95 7.09 51.17
N GLU A 72 -22.14 6.22 50.56
CA GLU A 72 -21.70 6.33 49.17
C GLU A 72 -22.88 6.37 48.18
N SER A 73 -23.87 5.50 48.33
CA SER A 73 -25.06 5.45 47.48
C SER A 73 -25.95 6.67 47.70
N VAL A 74 -25.99 7.17 48.93
CA VAL A 74 -26.72 8.40 49.29
C VAL A 74 -26.05 9.63 48.67
N LEU A 75 -24.72 9.67 48.65
CA LEU A 75 -23.96 10.73 47.98
C LEU A 75 -24.28 10.77 46.47
N VAL A 76 -24.27 9.60 45.81
CA VAL A 76 -24.64 9.48 44.38
C VAL A 76 -26.09 9.92 44.15
N ALA A 77 -27.01 9.55 45.03
CA ALA A 77 -28.42 9.97 44.93
C ALA A 77 -28.58 11.50 45.08
N ALA A 78 -27.86 12.13 45.99
CA ALA A 78 -27.87 13.58 46.15
C ALA A 78 -27.33 14.30 44.90
N VAL A 79 -26.23 13.82 44.33
CA VAL A 79 -25.68 14.33 43.05
C VAL A 79 -26.70 14.13 41.91
N ARG A 80 -27.34 12.97 41.84
CA ARG A 80 -28.37 12.67 40.82
C ARG A 80 -29.56 13.62 40.89
N ILE A 81 -29.96 14.04 42.09
CA ILE A 81 -31.09 14.96 42.31
C ILE A 81 -30.72 16.39 41.89
N LEU A 82 -29.50 16.84 42.17
CA LEU A 82 -29.11 18.25 42.00
C LEU A 82 -28.40 18.55 40.67
N GLU A 83 -27.64 17.59 40.11
CA GLU A 83 -26.87 17.75 38.86
C GLU A 83 -27.33 16.82 37.73
N GLY A 84 -28.15 15.82 38.05
CA GLY A 84 -28.67 14.85 37.07
C GLY A 84 -27.80 13.59 36.89
N MET A 85 -28.26 12.73 35.97
CA MET A 85 -27.69 11.39 35.73
C MET A 85 -26.20 11.39 35.35
N PRO A 86 -25.71 12.23 34.41
CA PRO A 86 -24.31 12.15 33.96
C PRO A 86 -23.30 12.44 35.07
N ALA A 87 -23.61 13.39 35.96
CA ALA A 87 -22.76 13.72 37.11
C ALA A 87 -22.76 12.58 38.14
N ALA A 88 -23.93 11.99 38.40
CA ALA A 88 -24.06 10.85 39.31
C ALA A 88 -23.26 9.62 38.84
N ASP A 89 -23.29 9.33 37.53
CA ASP A 89 -22.54 8.22 36.93
C ASP A 89 -21.02 8.45 37.00
N GLY A 90 -20.56 9.71 37.02
CA GLY A 90 -19.17 10.08 37.30
C GLY A 90 -18.75 9.69 38.71
N ILE A 91 -19.58 10.00 39.70
CA ILE A 91 -19.33 9.68 41.12
C ILE A 91 -19.44 8.18 41.39
N GLU A 92 -20.41 7.50 40.77
CA GLU A 92 -20.61 6.04 40.90
C GLU A 92 -19.41 5.24 40.37
N ARG A 93 -18.77 5.72 39.29
CA ARG A 93 -17.52 5.14 38.77
C ARG A 93 -16.34 5.25 39.75
N LEU A 94 -16.27 6.31 40.55
CA LEU A 94 -15.23 6.47 41.58
C LEU A 94 -15.46 5.56 42.80
N LEU A 95 -16.71 5.24 43.11
CA LEU A 95 -17.12 4.41 44.24
C LEU A 95 -17.05 2.90 43.96
N ALA A 96 -16.93 2.51 42.70
CA ALA A 96 -16.78 1.11 42.30
C ALA A 96 -15.53 0.50 42.98
N PRO A 97 -15.66 -0.63 43.72
CA PRO A 97 -14.56 -1.15 44.52
C PRO A 97 -13.37 -1.56 43.63
N ALA A 98 -12.20 -1.02 43.95
CA ALA A 98 -10.89 -1.36 43.36
C ALA A 98 -10.40 -2.79 43.72
N GLY A 99 -11.32 -3.75 43.85
CA GLY A 99 -11.08 -5.10 44.36
C GLY A 99 -11.99 -6.18 43.78
N GLY A 100 -12.69 -5.92 42.68
CA GLY A 100 -13.14 -7.00 41.79
C GLY A 100 -11.92 -7.47 41.00
N SER A 101 -11.39 -8.65 41.32
CA SER A 101 -10.34 -9.39 40.61
C SER A 101 -9.61 -8.61 39.52
N ALA A 102 -8.37 -8.22 39.81
CA ALA A 102 -7.37 -7.87 38.82
C ALA A 102 -7.19 -9.04 37.83
N ARG A 103 -8.09 -9.18 36.86
CA ARG A 103 -7.67 -9.44 35.50
C ARG A 103 -6.90 -8.18 35.12
N THR A 104 -5.58 -8.31 34.93
CA THR A 104 -4.87 -7.58 33.85
C THR A 104 -5.91 -7.20 32.80
N PRO A 105 -6.11 -5.92 32.40
CA PRO A 105 -7.15 -5.56 31.46
C PRO A 105 -7.02 -6.53 30.32
N SER A 106 -7.91 -7.52 30.33
CA SER A 106 -7.91 -8.49 29.28
C SER A 106 -8.60 -7.65 28.26
N GLY A 107 -7.83 -7.20 27.28
CA GLY A 107 -8.45 -6.81 26.04
C GLY A 107 -9.47 -7.89 25.61
N PRO A 108 -10.19 -7.65 24.54
CA PRO A 108 -11.14 -8.63 23.98
C PRO A 108 -10.57 -10.06 23.85
N LEU A 109 -9.24 -10.25 23.84
CA LEU A 109 -8.55 -11.53 23.91
C LEU A 109 -8.20 -11.96 25.35
N THR A 110 -8.46 -13.24 25.68
CA THR A 110 -7.98 -13.85 26.92
C THR A 110 -6.47 -14.16 26.86
N ARG A 111 -5.83 -14.42 28.00
CA ARG A 111 -4.42 -14.87 28.01
C ARG A 111 -4.19 -16.13 27.17
N GLN A 112 -5.17 -17.04 27.13
CA GLN A 112 -5.08 -18.24 26.32
C GLN A 112 -5.16 -17.93 24.82
N ASP A 113 -6.01 -16.98 24.43
CA ASP A 113 -6.12 -16.49 23.05
C ASP A 113 -4.78 -15.88 22.60
N VAL A 114 -4.19 -15.00 23.43
CA VAL A 114 -2.88 -14.37 23.16
C VAL A 114 -1.78 -15.43 23.01
N THR A 115 -1.66 -16.36 23.95
CA THR A 115 -0.62 -17.41 23.90
C THR A 115 -0.79 -18.30 22.66
N THR A 116 -2.03 -18.65 22.31
CA THR A 116 -2.31 -19.50 21.14
C THR A 116 -2.01 -18.77 19.83
N ALA A 117 -2.43 -17.50 19.71
CA ALA A 117 -2.14 -16.67 18.55
C ALA A 117 -0.63 -16.49 18.35
N ARG A 118 0.13 -16.17 19.40
CA ARG A 118 1.60 -16.08 19.34
C ARG A 118 2.24 -17.38 18.85
N ALA A 119 1.86 -18.51 19.45
CA ALA A 119 2.41 -19.79 19.05
C ALA A 119 2.12 -20.14 17.58
N LEU A 120 0.97 -19.71 17.05
CA LEU A 120 0.64 -19.89 15.64
C LEU A 120 1.41 -18.92 14.73
N LEU A 121 1.59 -17.66 15.14
CA LEU A 121 2.39 -16.66 14.41
C LEU A 121 3.88 -17.03 14.37
N ASP A 122 4.43 -17.55 15.46
CA ASP A 122 5.82 -17.99 15.54
C ASP A 122 6.10 -19.15 14.55
N GLN A 123 5.16 -20.09 14.40
CA GLN A 123 5.27 -21.22 13.45
C GLN A 123 5.36 -20.78 11.99
N VAL A 124 4.91 -19.57 11.67
CA VAL A 124 4.85 -19.05 10.30
C VAL A 124 5.76 -17.84 10.09
N THR A 125 6.54 -17.44 11.10
CA THR A 125 7.35 -16.22 11.07
C THR A 125 8.36 -16.24 9.92
N ASP A 126 9.01 -17.37 9.64
CA ASP A 126 9.96 -17.51 8.52
C ASP A 126 9.29 -17.47 7.13
N ARG A 127 7.95 -17.59 7.08
CA ARG A 127 7.15 -17.63 5.83
C ARG A 127 6.30 -16.37 5.65
N LEU A 128 6.28 -15.48 6.64
CA LEU A 128 5.52 -14.24 6.62
C LEU A 128 6.46 -13.07 6.32
N SER A 129 6.06 -12.21 5.38
CA SER A 129 6.67 -10.89 5.26
C SER A 129 6.07 -9.97 6.32
N GLY A 130 6.88 -9.58 7.31
CA GLY A 130 6.50 -8.58 8.32
C GLY A 130 5.96 -7.27 7.71
N PRO A 131 6.64 -6.69 6.70
CA PRO A 131 6.15 -5.51 5.98
C PRO A 131 4.78 -5.70 5.31
N GLU A 132 4.52 -6.85 4.68
CA GLU A 132 3.22 -7.08 4.01
C GLU A 132 2.06 -7.12 5.01
N VAL A 133 2.24 -7.81 6.14
CA VAL A 133 1.22 -7.88 7.20
C VAL A 133 1.05 -6.51 7.86
N HIS A 134 2.14 -5.78 8.06
CA HIS A 134 2.12 -4.41 8.58
C HIS A 134 1.31 -3.47 7.69
N ASP A 135 1.64 -3.39 6.40
CA ASP A 135 1.02 -2.43 5.48
C ASP A 135 -0.46 -2.74 5.26
N ALA A 136 -0.81 -4.02 5.11
CA ALA A 136 -2.21 -4.45 4.97
C ALA A 136 -3.04 -4.11 6.22
N LEU A 137 -2.45 -4.27 7.41
CA LEU A 137 -3.13 -3.93 8.67
C LEU A 137 -3.21 -2.42 8.89
N ALA A 138 -2.15 -1.67 8.59
CA ALA A 138 -2.13 -0.22 8.73
C ALA A 138 -3.18 0.44 7.81
N ASP A 139 -3.31 -0.05 6.58
CA ASP A 139 -4.34 0.39 5.64
C ASP A 139 -5.77 0.09 6.17
N GLU A 140 -5.99 -1.12 6.70
CA GLU A 140 -7.31 -1.50 7.23
C GLU A 140 -7.71 -0.77 8.52
N LEU A 141 -6.74 -0.44 9.38
CA LEU A 141 -6.99 0.25 10.65
C LEU A 141 -7.04 1.78 10.50
N GLY A 142 -6.41 2.35 9.46
CA GLY A 142 -6.32 3.79 9.28
C GLY A 142 -5.52 4.50 10.37
N VAL A 143 -4.64 3.77 11.07
CA VAL A 143 -3.76 4.30 12.13
C VAL A 143 -2.29 3.99 11.80
N PRO A 144 -1.35 4.88 12.16
CA PRO A 144 0.07 4.61 11.97
C PRO A 144 0.50 3.46 12.88
N LEU A 145 1.15 2.46 12.29
CA LEU A 145 1.78 1.35 12.99
C LEU A 145 3.31 1.48 12.93
N PRO A 146 4.06 0.94 13.91
CA PRO A 146 5.51 0.93 13.90
C PRO A 146 6.06 -0.03 12.82
N ALA A 147 6.86 0.52 11.92
CA ALA A 147 7.52 -0.22 10.85
C ALA A 147 8.70 -1.07 11.35
N GLY A 148 9.11 -2.06 10.55
CA GLY A 148 10.29 -2.90 10.81
C GLY A 148 10.11 -3.97 11.89
N LEU A 149 8.88 -4.17 12.40
CA LEU A 149 8.56 -5.21 13.37
C LEU A 149 8.28 -6.55 12.71
N THR A 150 8.63 -7.64 13.39
CA THR A 150 8.15 -8.98 13.01
C THR A 150 6.64 -9.12 13.28
N PRO A 151 5.92 -10.07 12.65
CA PRO A 151 4.50 -10.28 12.93
C PRO A 151 4.18 -10.50 14.41
N GLY A 152 5.05 -11.21 15.14
CA GLY A 152 4.91 -11.40 16.59
C GLY A 152 5.11 -10.10 17.39
N GLN A 153 6.09 -9.27 17.03
CA GLN A 153 6.31 -7.96 17.65
C GLN A 153 5.18 -6.97 17.32
N LEU A 154 4.67 -7.00 16.09
CA LEU A 154 3.53 -6.21 15.69
C LEU A 154 2.26 -6.66 16.44
N PHE A 155 2.09 -7.97 16.64
CA PHE A 155 1.01 -8.53 17.47
C PHE A 155 1.03 -7.98 18.90
N GLU A 156 2.21 -7.87 19.53
CA GLU A 156 2.35 -7.21 20.84
C GLU A 156 1.88 -5.77 20.82
N HIS A 157 2.27 -5.01 19.81
CA HIS A 157 1.91 -3.62 19.69
C HIS A 157 0.40 -3.42 19.52
N VAL A 158 -0.23 -4.23 18.66
CA VAL A 158 -1.66 -4.09 18.37
C VAL A 158 -2.57 -4.64 19.48
N LEU A 159 -2.04 -5.38 20.45
CA LEU A 159 -2.77 -5.73 21.67
C LEU A 159 -3.05 -4.52 22.56
N GLU A 160 -2.24 -3.46 22.45
CA GLU A 160 -2.42 -2.20 23.18
C GLU A 160 -3.41 -1.26 22.50
N LEU A 161 -3.79 -1.55 21.24
CA LEU A 161 -4.73 -0.73 20.48
C LEU A 161 -6.18 -1.05 20.84
N ASN A 162 -7.03 -0.02 20.76
CA ASN A 162 -8.46 -0.16 21.01
C ASN A 162 -9.14 -1.03 19.94
N THR A 163 -10.17 -1.75 20.38
CA THR A 163 -11.12 -2.43 19.50
C THR A 163 -11.69 -1.46 18.47
N GLN A 164 -11.83 -1.91 17.23
CA GLN A 164 -12.36 -1.11 16.13
C GLN A 164 -13.87 -0.83 16.31
N PRO A 165 -14.46 0.14 15.59
CA PRO A 165 -15.87 0.52 15.75
C PRO A 165 -16.88 -0.62 15.53
N ASP A 166 -16.49 -1.67 14.81
CA ASP A 166 -17.27 -2.89 14.57
C ASP A 166 -17.07 -3.96 15.66
N GLY A 167 -16.29 -3.68 16.71
CA GLY A 167 -16.02 -4.61 17.80
C GLY A 167 -14.87 -5.58 17.53
N LEU A 168 -14.21 -5.53 16.36
CA LEU A 168 -13.06 -6.40 16.07
C LEU A 168 -11.76 -5.83 16.66
N PRO A 169 -10.98 -6.64 17.40
CA PRO A 169 -9.68 -6.21 17.93
C PRO A 169 -8.62 -6.17 16.83
N PRO A 170 -7.74 -5.15 16.80
CA PRO A 170 -6.59 -5.11 15.88
C PRO A 170 -5.72 -6.37 15.90
N ALA A 171 -5.54 -7.00 17.06
CA ALA A 171 -4.83 -8.27 17.20
C ALA A 171 -5.49 -9.44 16.44
N VAL A 172 -6.82 -9.50 16.37
CA VAL A 172 -7.54 -10.53 15.60
C VAL A 172 -7.43 -10.24 14.10
N LEU A 173 -7.52 -8.96 13.71
CA LEU A 173 -7.32 -8.54 12.32
C LEU A 173 -5.90 -8.85 11.83
N LEU A 174 -4.88 -8.67 12.66
CA LEU A 174 -3.50 -9.04 12.35
C LEU A 174 -3.37 -10.55 12.07
N VAL A 175 -3.94 -11.39 12.95
CA VAL A 175 -3.90 -12.85 12.76
C VAL A 175 -4.60 -13.26 11.48
N GLU A 176 -5.69 -12.60 11.11
CA GLU A 176 -6.40 -12.86 9.88
C GLU A 176 -5.62 -12.40 8.63
N HIS A 177 -4.91 -11.27 8.68
CA HIS A 177 -3.97 -10.88 7.62
C HIS A 177 -2.81 -11.86 7.50
N ALA A 178 -2.25 -12.30 8.62
CA ALA A 178 -1.22 -13.33 8.65
C ALA A 178 -1.73 -14.67 8.06
N ALA A 179 -2.99 -15.04 8.33
CA ALA A 179 -3.63 -16.21 7.76
C ALA A 179 -3.76 -16.09 6.23
N ALA A 180 -4.18 -14.93 5.73
CA ALA A 180 -4.31 -14.66 4.30
C ALA A 180 -2.96 -14.68 3.56
N SER A 181 -1.92 -14.11 4.16
CA SER A 181 -0.57 -14.05 3.57
C SER A 181 0.15 -15.41 3.60
N SER A 182 0.03 -16.17 4.70
CA SER A 182 0.67 -17.49 4.85
C SER A 182 -0.14 -18.66 4.30
N ARG A 183 -1.44 -18.46 3.99
CA ARG A 183 -2.43 -19.49 3.63
C ARG A 183 -2.59 -20.59 4.68
N GLN A 184 -2.37 -20.27 5.95
CA GLN A 184 -2.44 -21.25 7.04
C GLN A 184 -3.85 -21.36 7.61
N VAL A 185 -4.44 -22.54 7.42
CA VAL A 185 -5.80 -22.88 7.89
C VAL A 185 -5.92 -22.72 9.40
N ALA A 186 -4.85 -23.01 10.15
CA ALA A 186 -4.86 -22.90 11.62
C ALA A 186 -5.05 -21.46 12.14
N LEU A 187 -4.45 -20.46 11.47
CA LEU A 187 -4.61 -19.04 11.85
C LEU A 187 -6.02 -18.55 11.52
N SER A 188 -6.54 -18.90 10.34
CA SER A 188 -7.91 -18.57 9.92
C SER A 188 -8.95 -19.23 10.83
N ALA A 189 -8.78 -20.51 11.15
CA ALA A 189 -9.65 -21.24 12.09
C ALA A 189 -9.62 -20.65 13.50
N TRP A 190 -8.45 -20.18 13.96
CA TRP A 190 -8.33 -19.50 15.25
C TRP A 190 -9.12 -18.18 15.27
N ALA A 191 -8.99 -17.36 14.22
CA ALA A 191 -9.69 -16.06 14.13
C ALA A 191 -11.22 -16.26 14.07
N GLU A 192 -11.68 -17.26 13.31
CA GLU A 192 -13.08 -17.63 13.24
C GLU A 192 -13.63 -18.17 14.57
N ASP A 193 -12.88 -19.04 15.26
CA ASP A 193 -13.29 -19.54 16.57
C ASP A 193 -13.42 -18.42 17.60
N TRP A 194 -12.43 -17.52 17.64
CA TRP A 194 -12.48 -16.36 18.51
C TRP A 194 -13.70 -15.48 18.18
N ALA A 195 -13.91 -15.14 16.90
CA ALA A 195 -15.03 -14.29 16.48
C ALA A 195 -16.39 -14.95 16.76
N ARG A 196 -16.50 -16.27 16.61
CA ARG A 196 -17.69 -17.04 16.97
C ARG A 196 -17.97 -16.98 18.47
N ARG A 197 -16.95 -17.15 19.32
CA ARG A 197 -17.08 -17.02 20.79
C ARG A 197 -17.43 -15.60 21.23
N ALA A 198 -16.95 -14.59 20.50
CA ALA A 198 -17.21 -13.17 20.77
C ALA A 198 -18.54 -12.66 20.16
N GLY A 199 -19.23 -13.46 19.33
CA GLY A 199 -20.44 -13.04 18.64
C GLY A 199 -20.20 -12.05 17.48
N LEU A 200 -18.98 -12.00 16.94
CA LEU A 200 -18.52 -11.06 15.91
C LEU A 200 -18.16 -11.76 14.58
N LEU A 201 -18.67 -12.98 14.37
CA LEU A 201 -18.37 -13.73 13.14
C LEU A 201 -18.86 -12.99 11.89
N GLY A 202 -20.03 -12.36 11.94
CA GLY A 202 -20.57 -11.60 10.81
C GLY A 202 -19.74 -10.36 10.46
N GLU A 203 -19.20 -9.66 11.45
CA GLU A 203 -18.27 -8.55 11.28
C GLU A 203 -16.94 -9.02 10.67
N LEU A 204 -16.39 -10.14 11.14
CA LEU A 204 -15.17 -10.71 10.59
C LEU A 204 -15.36 -11.16 9.14
N GLU A 205 -16.49 -11.80 8.82
CA GLU A 205 -16.84 -12.19 7.45
C GLU A 205 -17.06 -10.98 6.55
N ARG A 206 -17.70 -9.92 7.05
CA ARG A 206 -17.86 -8.65 6.32
C ARG A 206 -16.51 -8.02 6.01
N ARG A 207 -15.62 -7.90 7.00
CA ARG A 207 -14.23 -7.45 6.78
C ARG A 207 -13.49 -8.32 5.78
N ARG A 208 -13.65 -9.65 5.85
CA ARG A 208 -13.05 -10.58 4.88
C ARG A 208 -13.61 -10.39 3.46
N ALA A 209 -14.89 -10.08 3.32
CA ALA A 209 -15.52 -9.80 2.04
C ALA A 209 -15.13 -8.41 1.48
N ASP A 210 -15.03 -7.41 2.34
CA ASP A 210 -14.63 -6.04 2.01
C ASP A 210 -13.13 -5.91 1.75
N ARG A 211 -12.32 -6.81 2.31
CA ARG A 211 -10.91 -6.91 1.94
C ARG A 211 -10.83 -7.17 0.45
N PRO A 212 -9.98 -6.42 -0.28
CA PRO A 212 -9.65 -6.80 -1.64
C PRO A 212 -9.14 -8.23 -1.53
N HIS A 213 -9.90 -9.16 -2.12
CA HIS A 213 -9.48 -10.54 -2.20
C HIS A 213 -8.14 -10.51 -2.90
N ASN A 214 -7.06 -10.74 -2.14
CA ASN A 214 -5.72 -10.97 -2.64
C ASN A 214 -5.67 -12.35 -3.34
N LEU A 215 -6.66 -12.60 -4.21
CA LEU A 215 -6.63 -13.68 -5.16
C LEU A 215 -5.42 -13.42 -6.06
N PRO A 216 -4.54 -14.43 -6.24
CA PRO A 216 -3.45 -14.31 -7.17
C PRO A 216 -3.98 -13.85 -8.53
N ASP A 217 -3.55 -12.69 -9.02
CA ASP A 217 -3.91 -12.20 -10.34
C ASP A 217 -3.16 -13.04 -11.39
N PRO A 218 -3.83 -13.92 -12.15
CA PRO A 218 -3.16 -14.82 -13.08
C PRO A 218 -2.43 -14.08 -14.22
N THR A 219 -2.63 -12.78 -14.36
CA THR A 219 -1.94 -11.92 -15.34
C THR A 219 -0.58 -11.42 -14.85
N ILE A 220 -0.22 -11.60 -13.58
CA ILE A 220 1.05 -11.16 -13.00
C ILE A 220 2.05 -12.34 -13.03
N PRO A 221 3.08 -12.30 -13.89
CA PRO A 221 4.14 -13.32 -13.89
C PRO A 221 5.18 -13.04 -12.79
N SER A 222 6.06 -14.02 -12.54
CA SER A 222 7.35 -13.71 -11.93
C SER A 222 8.11 -12.77 -12.86
N CYS A 223 8.68 -11.69 -12.32
CA CYS A 223 9.32 -10.69 -13.17
C CYS A 223 10.53 -10.02 -12.53
N LEU A 224 11.41 -9.54 -13.41
CA LEU A 224 12.49 -8.60 -13.11
C LEU A 224 12.11 -7.26 -13.74
N VAL A 225 11.97 -6.21 -12.93
CA VAL A 225 11.84 -4.84 -13.43
C VAL A 225 13.23 -4.21 -13.45
N VAL A 226 13.66 -3.68 -14.59
CA VAL A 226 14.95 -3.01 -14.75
C VAL A 226 14.70 -1.57 -15.15
N MET A 227 14.89 -0.65 -14.21
CA MET A 227 14.89 0.78 -14.52
C MET A 227 16.27 1.23 -14.95
N VAL A 228 16.35 1.96 -16.06
CA VAL A 228 17.59 2.54 -16.57
C VAL A 228 17.46 4.04 -16.57
N GLU A 229 18.35 4.70 -15.84
CA GLU A 229 18.34 6.15 -15.69
C GLU A 229 19.64 6.76 -16.21
N PRO A 230 19.60 7.60 -17.25
CA PRO A 230 20.77 8.35 -17.67
C PRO A 230 21.22 9.32 -16.59
N ALA A 231 22.54 9.41 -16.38
CA ALA A 231 23.15 10.44 -15.57
C ALA A 231 22.89 11.83 -16.19
N ARG A 232 22.63 12.82 -15.33
CA ARG A 232 22.31 14.20 -15.77
C ARG A 232 23.55 15.09 -15.96
N ASP A 233 24.72 14.55 -15.66
CA ASP A 233 26.02 15.25 -15.70
C ASP A 233 26.74 15.13 -17.06
N GLY A 234 26.12 14.46 -18.04
CA GLY A 234 26.67 14.32 -19.39
C GLY A 234 27.79 13.28 -19.52
N THR A 235 28.06 12.50 -18.48
CA THR A 235 29.10 11.44 -18.47
C THR A 235 28.79 10.27 -19.41
N GLY A 236 27.53 10.10 -19.81
CA GLY A 236 27.05 8.92 -20.53
C GLY A 236 26.80 7.71 -19.62
N ASP A 237 27.00 7.87 -18.32
CA ASP A 237 26.68 6.86 -17.33
C ASP A 237 25.16 6.68 -17.20
N ILE A 238 24.79 5.48 -16.78
CA ILE A 238 23.43 5.08 -16.45
C ILE A 238 23.40 4.43 -15.07
N VAL A 239 22.33 4.66 -14.32
CA VAL A 239 22.02 3.92 -13.10
C VAL A 239 20.99 2.85 -13.47
N VAL A 240 21.36 1.59 -13.24
CA VAL A 240 20.49 0.42 -13.42
C VAL A 240 19.94 0.03 -12.06
N ARG A 241 18.62 0.14 -11.88
CA ARG A 241 17.92 -0.24 -10.64
C ARG A 241 17.05 -1.48 -10.91
N PRO A 242 17.35 -2.63 -10.31
CA PRO A 242 16.52 -3.82 -10.43
C PRO A 242 15.48 -3.92 -9.32
N TRP A 243 14.30 -4.45 -9.64
CA TRP A 243 13.35 -4.98 -8.65
C TRP A 243 12.94 -6.41 -9.03
N LEU A 244 12.83 -7.27 -8.03
CA LEU A 244 12.59 -8.70 -8.16
C LEU A 244 11.18 -9.05 -7.66
N ASN A 245 10.30 -9.48 -8.56
CA ASN A 245 9.00 -10.03 -8.21
C ASN A 245 9.02 -11.56 -8.42
N ALA A 246 9.48 -12.30 -7.41
CA ALA A 246 9.66 -13.75 -7.54
C ALA A 246 8.34 -14.54 -7.56
N ILE A 247 7.29 -14.04 -6.89
CA ILE A 247 6.02 -14.74 -6.70
C ILE A 247 5.01 -14.33 -7.78
N PRO A 248 4.61 -15.22 -8.69
CA PRO A 248 3.58 -14.91 -9.67
C PRO A 248 2.21 -14.76 -8.98
N GLY A 249 1.33 -13.98 -9.59
CA GLY A 249 0.01 -13.69 -9.04
C GLY A 249 -0.04 -12.52 -8.06
N ARG A 250 1.12 -11.98 -7.67
CA ARG A 250 1.22 -10.86 -6.74
C ARG A 250 2.20 -9.85 -7.29
N TRP A 251 1.85 -8.57 -7.19
CA TRP A 251 2.78 -7.48 -7.46
C TRP A 251 3.36 -7.00 -6.13
N ASN A 252 4.50 -7.56 -5.75
CA ASN A 252 5.30 -7.08 -4.62
C ASN A 252 6.80 -7.12 -4.97
N PRO A 253 7.24 -6.25 -5.89
CA PRO A 253 8.61 -6.24 -6.38
C PRO A 253 9.57 -5.72 -5.29
N LEU A 254 10.56 -6.53 -4.92
CA LEU A 254 11.58 -6.17 -3.93
C LEU A 254 12.75 -5.44 -4.60
N PRO A 255 13.21 -4.28 -4.10
CA PRO A 255 14.37 -3.60 -4.66
C PRO A 255 15.64 -4.44 -4.49
N ALA A 256 16.46 -4.46 -5.54
CA ALA A 256 17.81 -5.02 -5.52
C ALA A 256 18.85 -3.88 -5.60
N GLU A 257 20.12 -4.22 -5.37
CA GLU A 257 21.20 -3.22 -5.32
C GLU A 257 21.35 -2.48 -6.67
N PRO A 258 21.24 -1.13 -6.68
CA PRO A 258 21.49 -0.33 -7.87
C PRO A 258 22.94 -0.44 -8.34
N ARG A 259 23.16 -0.30 -9.65
CA ARG A 259 24.49 -0.32 -10.25
C ARG A 259 24.66 0.81 -11.26
N THR A 260 25.73 1.59 -11.12
CA THR A 260 26.16 2.55 -12.13
C THR A 260 27.04 1.87 -13.17
N THR A 261 26.77 2.11 -14.46
CA THR A 261 27.47 1.54 -15.61
C THR A 261 27.25 2.42 -16.84
N THR A 262 27.80 2.08 -18.00
CA THR A 262 27.45 2.72 -19.28
C THR A 262 26.36 1.92 -20.00
N LEU A 263 25.78 2.47 -21.07
CA LEU A 263 24.80 1.75 -21.90
C LEU A 263 25.37 0.43 -22.46
N ASP A 264 26.66 0.40 -22.84
CA ASP A 264 27.34 -0.83 -23.29
C ASP A 264 27.45 -1.88 -22.16
N GLY A 265 27.56 -1.42 -20.91
CA GLY A 265 27.58 -2.29 -19.73
C GLY A 265 26.20 -2.72 -19.23
N LEU A 266 25.11 -2.27 -19.86
CA LEU A 266 23.74 -2.61 -19.46
C LEU A 266 23.51 -4.13 -19.47
N GLY A 267 23.97 -4.82 -20.52
CA GLY A 267 23.80 -6.27 -20.64
C GLY A 267 24.40 -7.05 -19.47
N ALA A 268 25.60 -6.66 -19.02
CA ALA A 268 26.26 -7.30 -17.88
C ALA A 268 25.53 -7.01 -16.54
N ALA A 269 24.98 -5.81 -16.37
CA ALA A 269 24.18 -5.48 -15.19
C ALA A 269 22.87 -6.28 -15.15
N VAL A 270 22.23 -6.46 -16.30
CA VAL A 270 21.00 -7.27 -16.42
C VAL A 270 21.28 -8.75 -16.21
N ASP A 271 22.36 -9.32 -16.76
CA ASP A 271 22.76 -10.72 -16.55
C ASP A 271 22.93 -11.05 -15.05
N GLU A 272 23.50 -10.14 -14.26
CA GLU A 272 23.59 -10.29 -12.81
C GLU A 272 22.21 -10.27 -12.14
N ALA A 273 21.34 -9.32 -12.49
CA ALA A 273 19.99 -9.25 -11.94
C ALA A 273 19.13 -10.48 -12.30
N VAL A 274 19.33 -11.05 -13.50
CA VAL A 274 18.69 -12.31 -13.93
C VAL A 274 19.18 -13.48 -13.07
N ARG A 275 20.49 -13.56 -12.76
CA ARG A 275 21.01 -14.56 -11.82
C ARG A 275 20.36 -14.45 -10.44
N GLN A 276 20.20 -13.23 -9.93
CA GLN A 276 19.52 -13.00 -8.65
C GLN A 276 18.06 -13.46 -8.68
N LEU A 277 17.31 -13.15 -9.75
CA LEU A 277 15.95 -13.66 -9.91
C LEU A 277 15.92 -15.19 -9.93
N ALA A 278 16.84 -15.82 -10.67
CA ALA A 278 16.90 -17.28 -10.79
C ALA A 278 17.14 -17.97 -9.44
N LEU A 279 17.91 -17.35 -8.53
CA LEU A 279 18.14 -17.86 -7.17
C LEU A 279 16.88 -17.81 -6.29
N LEU A 280 15.98 -16.86 -6.54
CA LEU A 280 14.73 -16.68 -5.78
C LEU A 280 13.58 -17.54 -6.31
N LEU A 281 13.69 -18.09 -7.51
CA LEU A 281 12.67 -18.97 -8.08
C LEU A 281 12.73 -20.36 -7.41
N PRO A 282 11.60 -20.88 -6.88
CA PRO A 282 11.58 -22.20 -6.24
C PRO A 282 12.07 -23.32 -7.17
N ALA A 283 13.01 -24.14 -6.70
CA ALA A 283 13.54 -25.30 -7.44
C ALA A 283 12.48 -26.35 -7.82
N THR A 284 11.26 -26.25 -7.27
CA THR A 284 10.16 -27.21 -7.42
C THR A 284 9.23 -26.99 -8.61
N HIS A 285 9.60 -26.17 -9.61
CA HIS A 285 8.84 -25.99 -10.87
C HIS A 285 8.84 -27.23 -11.80
N ARG A 286 8.44 -28.41 -11.30
CA ARG A 286 8.03 -29.55 -12.12
C ARG A 286 6.70 -29.30 -12.84
N GLU A 287 5.90 -28.35 -12.35
CA GLU A 287 4.75 -27.80 -13.06
C GLU A 287 5.13 -26.43 -13.64
N ARG A 288 5.04 -26.32 -14.98
CA ARG A 288 5.40 -25.10 -15.72
C ARG A 288 4.49 -23.96 -15.24
N PRO A 289 5.04 -22.80 -14.82
CA PRO A 289 4.21 -21.67 -14.44
C PRO A 289 3.25 -21.28 -15.59
N PRO A 290 2.05 -20.78 -15.29
CA PRO A 290 1.03 -20.49 -16.30
C PRO A 290 1.47 -19.40 -17.30
N LEU A 291 2.40 -18.52 -16.89
CA LEU A 291 3.05 -17.53 -17.74
C LEU A 291 4.59 -17.68 -17.63
N PRO A 292 5.34 -17.46 -18.72
CA PRO A 292 6.80 -17.40 -18.67
C PRO A 292 7.26 -16.21 -17.81
N PRO A 293 8.42 -16.29 -17.14
CA PRO A 293 8.97 -15.15 -16.43
C PRO A 293 9.24 -14.00 -17.41
N CYS A 294 9.07 -12.75 -16.95
CA CYS A 294 9.25 -11.57 -17.79
C CYS A 294 10.31 -10.60 -17.25
N ILE A 295 10.87 -9.81 -18.15
CA ILE A 295 11.79 -8.71 -17.83
C ILE A 295 11.15 -7.43 -18.36
N GLU A 296 10.81 -6.52 -17.46
CA GLU A 296 10.19 -5.24 -17.78
C GLU A 296 11.25 -4.13 -17.72
N PHE A 297 11.62 -3.57 -18.88
CA PHE A 297 12.58 -2.47 -18.94
C PHE A 297 11.85 -1.13 -18.84
N VAL A 298 12.12 -0.39 -17.76
CA VAL A 298 11.60 0.97 -17.56
C VAL A 298 12.64 1.95 -18.07
N LEU A 299 12.40 2.51 -19.26
CA LEU A 299 13.37 3.34 -19.98
C LEU A 299 12.85 4.76 -20.22
N PRO A 300 13.72 5.78 -20.25
CA PRO A 300 13.36 7.09 -20.76
C PRO A 300 13.02 7.03 -22.25
N PHE A 301 12.28 8.03 -22.74
CA PHE A 301 11.84 8.09 -24.13
C PHE A 301 12.97 7.86 -25.15
N ASP A 302 14.15 8.40 -24.90
CA ASP A 302 15.28 8.34 -25.83
C ASP A 302 15.91 6.94 -25.91
N LEU A 303 15.64 6.07 -24.92
CA LEU A 303 16.08 4.69 -24.89
C LEU A 303 14.97 3.70 -25.26
N LEU A 304 13.74 4.14 -25.52
CA LEU A 304 12.64 3.21 -25.84
C LEU A 304 12.90 2.39 -27.10
N ASN A 305 13.67 2.89 -28.09
CA ASN A 305 14.02 2.09 -29.27
C ASN A 305 15.22 1.12 -29.06
N HIS A 306 15.85 1.13 -27.89
CA HIS A 306 17.05 0.34 -27.62
C HIS A 306 16.75 -1.18 -27.62
N ASP A 307 17.73 -1.99 -28.03
CA ASP A 307 17.57 -3.44 -28.17
C ASP A 307 17.71 -4.21 -26.84
N VAL A 308 16.78 -3.98 -25.92
CA VAL A 308 16.79 -4.69 -24.63
C VAL A 308 16.43 -6.17 -24.75
N ALA A 309 15.71 -6.55 -25.81
CA ALA A 309 15.31 -7.94 -26.06
C ALA A 309 16.48 -8.80 -26.56
N GLY A 310 17.41 -8.18 -27.29
CA GLY A 310 18.65 -8.77 -27.80
C GLY A 310 19.81 -8.80 -26.82
N LEU A 311 19.70 -8.12 -25.66
CA LEU A 311 20.68 -8.27 -24.57
C LEU A 311 20.83 -9.75 -24.22
N THR A 312 22.03 -10.15 -23.82
CA THR A 312 22.34 -11.56 -23.60
C THR A 312 22.52 -11.89 -22.12
N TYR A 313 22.17 -13.13 -21.77
CA TYR A 313 22.46 -13.72 -20.47
C TYR A 313 23.21 -15.04 -20.68
N ARG A 314 23.92 -15.51 -19.65
CA ARG A 314 24.64 -16.79 -19.70
C ARG A 314 23.79 -17.92 -19.12
N ALA A 315 23.40 -18.87 -19.96
CA ALA A 315 22.79 -20.13 -19.53
C ALA A 315 23.87 -21.17 -19.15
N GLY A 316 23.48 -22.33 -18.62
CA GLY A 316 24.38 -23.30 -17.97
C GLY A 316 25.61 -23.80 -18.75
N ASP A 317 25.67 -23.67 -20.08
CA ASP A 317 26.84 -23.98 -20.92
C ASP A 317 27.80 -22.78 -21.13
N GLY A 318 27.44 -21.60 -20.60
CA GLY A 318 28.19 -20.36 -20.67
C GLY A 318 28.01 -19.56 -21.96
N GLN A 319 27.23 -20.06 -22.94
CA GLN A 319 27.00 -19.32 -24.19
C GLN A 319 26.00 -18.17 -23.98
N PRO A 320 26.26 -16.98 -24.54
CA PRO A 320 25.36 -15.85 -24.44
C PRO A 320 24.11 -16.10 -25.31
N LEU A 321 22.94 -16.11 -24.69
CA LEU A 321 21.65 -16.22 -25.37
C LEU A 321 20.85 -14.92 -25.21
N PRO A 322 20.14 -14.44 -26.24
CA PRO A 322 19.23 -13.29 -26.10
C PRO A 322 18.18 -13.52 -25.01
N LEU A 323 17.92 -12.50 -24.18
CA LEU A 323 16.91 -12.53 -23.12
C LEU A 323 15.54 -12.94 -23.66
N ALA A 324 15.18 -12.43 -24.84
CA ALA A 324 13.94 -12.73 -25.54
C ALA A 324 13.65 -14.22 -25.76
N LEU A 325 14.68 -15.08 -25.75
CA LEU A 325 14.51 -16.51 -25.92
C LEU A 325 13.96 -17.20 -24.68
N GLU A 326 14.34 -16.77 -23.48
CA GLU A 326 13.87 -17.41 -22.23
C GLU A 326 12.75 -16.59 -21.56
N TYR A 327 12.86 -15.26 -21.60
CA TYR A 327 11.99 -14.34 -20.89
C TYR A 327 11.05 -13.58 -21.83
N GLY A 328 9.86 -13.23 -21.34
CA GLY A 328 9.04 -12.21 -21.98
C GLY A 328 9.65 -10.84 -21.74
N VAL A 329 10.19 -10.18 -22.77
CA VAL A 329 10.85 -8.87 -22.61
C VAL A 329 9.96 -7.76 -23.15
N HIS A 330 9.65 -6.75 -22.33
CA HIS A 330 8.86 -5.59 -22.75
C HIS A 330 9.34 -4.29 -22.15
N LEU A 331 8.91 -3.19 -22.78
CA LEU A 331 9.28 -1.82 -22.43
C LEU A 331 8.18 -1.15 -21.63
N ARG A 332 8.59 -0.26 -20.73
CA ARG A 332 7.76 0.65 -19.95
C ARG A 332 8.40 2.04 -19.98
N SER A 333 7.59 3.08 -19.87
CA SER A 333 8.09 4.45 -19.87
C SER A 333 8.50 4.87 -18.47
N LEU A 334 9.74 5.36 -18.34
CA LEU A 334 10.24 5.94 -17.10
C LEU A 334 9.44 7.19 -16.70
N GLU A 335 9.03 8.00 -17.68
CA GLU A 335 8.20 9.18 -17.47
C GLU A 335 6.82 8.79 -16.92
N ARG A 336 6.25 7.66 -17.39
CA ARG A 336 5.02 7.11 -16.80
C ARG A 336 5.25 6.61 -15.39
N MET A 337 6.33 5.88 -15.15
CA MET A 337 6.65 5.33 -13.83
C MET A 337 6.81 6.43 -12.78
N ARG A 338 7.38 7.58 -13.16
CA ARG A 338 7.65 8.72 -12.27
C ARG A 338 6.52 9.72 -12.12
N SER A 339 5.50 9.66 -12.96
CA SER A 339 4.49 10.71 -12.98
C SER A 339 3.67 10.73 -11.69
N THR A 340 3.68 11.88 -11.01
CA THR A 340 2.87 12.14 -9.83
C THR A 340 1.51 12.76 -10.16
N ASP A 341 1.27 13.17 -11.41
CA ASP A 341 0.02 13.82 -11.84
C ASP A 341 -1.19 12.84 -11.72
N PRO A 342 -2.15 13.12 -10.81
CA PRO A 342 -3.31 12.25 -10.61
C PRO A 342 -4.21 12.15 -11.84
N SER A 343 -4.33 13.23 -12.62
CA SER A 343 -5.20 13.31 -13.80
C SER A 343 -4.65 12.46 -14.96
N LEU A 344 -3.34 12.49 -15.17
CA LEU A 344 -2.65 11.62 -16.12
C LEU A 344 -2.77 10.16 -15.69
N ARG A 345 -2.48 9.84 -14.41
CA ARG A 345 -2.60 8.48 -13.89
C ARG A 345 -4.03 7.93 -14.03
N ALA A 346 -5.06 8.74 -13.75
CA ALA A 346 -6.46 8.36 -13.96
C ALA A 346 -6.80 8.13 -15.44
N ARG A 347 -6.23 8.90 -16.37
CA ARG A 347 -6.39 8.68 -17.82
C ARG A 347 -5.77 7.34 -18.24
N TRP A 348 -4.56 7.05 -17.78
CA TRP A 348 -3.84 5.82 -18.10
C TRP A 348 -4.60 4.60 -17.59
N ARG A 349 -5.07 4.62 -16.34
CA ARG A 349 -5.89 3.53 -15.78
C ARG A 349 -7.16 3.30 -16.59
N ARG A 350 -7.89 4.36 -16.98
CA ARG A 350 -9.11 4.24 -17.79
C ARG A 350 -8.84 3.57 -19.14
N ARG A 351 -7.77 3.98 -19.83
CA ARG A 351 -7.43 3.42 -21.15
C ARG A 351 -6.85 2.00 -21.04
N TRP A 352 -6.15 1.68 -19.95
CA TRP A 352 -5.76 0.31 -19.62
C TRP A 352 -6.95 -0.60 -19.30
N GLN A 353 -7.95 -0.10 -18.56
CA GLN A 353 -9.20 -0.83 -18.34
C GLN A 353 -9.94 -1.08 -19.66
N ALA A 354 -10.00 -0.08 -20.55
CA ALA A 354 -10.59 -0.24 -21.88
C ALA A 354 -9.87 -1.33 -22.70
N LEU A 355 -8.53 -1.43 -22.62
CA LEU A 355 -7.77 -2.52 -23.25
C LEU A 355 -8.27 -3.89 -22.79
N HIS A 356 -8.50 -4.09 -21.49
CA HIS A 356 -8.97 -5.38 -20.96
C HIS A 356 -10.45 -5.65 -21.22
N GLN A 357 -11.29 -4.63 -21.29
CA GLN A 357 -12.73 -4.76 -21.49
C GLN A 357 -13.12 -4.89 -22.97
N VAL A 358 -12.53 -4.07 -23.83
CA VAL A 358 -12.87 -3.97 -25.27
C VAL A 358 -11.89 -4.79 -26.12
N GLY A 359 -10.66 -4.99 -25.65
CA GLY A 359 -9.62 -5.69 -26.37
C GLY A 359 -8.64 -4.74 -27.09
N ILE A 360 -7.80 -5.32 -27.95
CA ILE A 360 -6.76 -4.60 -28.67
C ILE A 360 -7.36 -3.96 -29.92
N THR A 361 -7.42 -2.63 -29.95
CA THR A 361 -7.78 -1.86 -31.15
C THR A 361 -6.64 -0.90 -31.46
N ALA A 362 -5.88 -1.21 -32.51
CA ALA A 362 -4.74 -0.42 -32.93
C ALA A 362 -5.16 0.91 -33.58
N TYR A 363 -4.39 1.95 -33.30
CA TYR A 363 -4.35 3.19 -34.07
C TYR A 363 -2.98 3.34 -34.70
N GLU A 364 -2.94 3.58 -35.99
CA GLU A 364 -1.68 3.57 -36.73
C GLU A 364 -1.10 4.97 -36.85
N TRP A 365 0.22 5.05 -36.71
CA TRP A 365 1.00 6.19 -37.18
C TRP A 365 1.82 5.75 -38.39
N ARG A 366 1.73 6.52 -39.47
CA ARG A 366 2.39 6.27 -40.74
C ARG A 366 3.22 7.49 -41.15
N ARG A 367 4.18 7.29 -42.05
CA ARG A 367 4.96 8.39 -42.64
C ARG A 367 4.10 9.48 -43.31
N SER A 368 2.89 9.15 -43.77
CA SER A 368 1.92 10.13 -44.29
C SER A 368 1.39 11.11 -43.25
N ASP A 369 1.56 10.81 -41.96
CA ASP A 369 1.13 11.65 -40.84
C ASP A 369 2.20 12.67 -40.42
N VAL A 370 3.40 12.61 -41.01
CA VAL A 370 4.46 13.60 -40.80
C VAL A 370 3.96 14.99 -41.23
N GLY A 371 4.14 15.99 -40.37
CA GLY A 371 3.58 17.34 -40.51
C GLY A 371 2.11 17.47 -40.10
N ARG A 372 1.47 16.39 -39.63
CA ARG A 372 0.07 16.37 -39.13
C ARG A 372 -0.02 15.82 -37.71
N GLU A 373 1.06 15.88 -36.95
CA GLU A 373 1.21 15.24 -35.64
C GLU A 373 0.15 15.70 -34.64
N ARG A 374 -0.19 17.00 -34.67
CA ARG A 374 -1.26 17.57 -33.82
C ARG A 374 -2.62 16.99 -34.19
N GLY A 375 -2.95 16.89 -35.47
CA GLY A 375 -4.21 16.32 -35.95
C GLY A 375 -4.34 14.84 -35.57
N TRP A 376 -3.26 14.08 -35.73
CA TRP A 376 -3.18 12.68 -35.33
C TRP A 376 -3.43 12.51 -33.82
N ARG A 377 -2.74 13.30 -32.98
CA ARG A 377 -2.94 13.28 -31.53
C ARG A 377 -4.38 13.62 -31.14
N THR A 378 -4.95 14.64 -31.79
CA THR A 378 -6.34 15.05 -31.53
C THR A 378 -7.32 13.92 -31.87
N ALA A 379 -7.15 13.24 -33.00
CA ALA A 379 -7.97 12.08 -33.35
C ALA A 379 -7.85 10.94 -32.30
N LEU A 380 -6.63 10.61 -31.88
CA LEU A 380 -6.40 9.60 -30.83
C LEU A 380 -7.04 9.96 -29.47
N ALA A 381 -7.10 11.26 -29.13
CA ALA A 381 -7.76 11.73 -27.92
C ALA A 381 -9.28 11.54 -27.99
N PHE A 382 -9.89 11.76 -29.16
CA PHE A 382 -11.33 11.60 -29.39
C PHE A 382 -11.79 10.14 -29.54
N GLU A 383 -10.88 9.18 -29.76
CA GLU A 383 -11.21 7.76 -29.90
C GLU A 383 -10.72 6.93 -28.68
N PRO A 384 -11.44 6.93 -27.54
CA PRO A 384 -11.02 6.20 -26.34
C PRO A 384 -11.01 4.67 -26.47
N SER A 385 -11.65 4.13 -27.51
CA SER A 385 -11.61 2.70 -27.85
C SER A 385 -10.29 2.27 -28.49
N ARG A 386 -9.43 3.20 -28.94
CA ARG A 386 -8.08 2.89 -29.40
C ARG A 386 -7.21 2.60 -28.18
N THR A 387 -6.77 1.35 -28.06
CA THR A 387 -6.07 0.84 -26.88
C THR A 387 -4.62 0.48 -27.17
N ALA A 388 -4.23 0.48 -28.45
CA ALA A 388 -2.87 0.19 -28.90
C ALA A 388 -2.44 1.17 -29.99
N ILE A 389 -1.13 1.36 -30.16
CA ILE A 389 -0.56 2.05 -31.32
C ILE A 389 0.42 1.16 -32.10
N VAL A 390 0.41 1.31 -33.43
CA VAL A 390 1.38 0.69 -34.34
C VAL A 390 2.04 1.78 -35.15
N LEU A 391 3.35 1.95 -35.00
CA LEU A 391 4.09 3.10 -35.52
C LEU A 391 5.45 2.68 -36.10
N ASP A 392 6.07 3.57 -36.87
CA ASP A 392 7.49 3.41 -37.23
C ASP A 392 8.36 3.59 -35.97
N ALA A 393 9.60 3.13 -36.00
CA ALA A 393 10.51 3.27 -34.87
C ALA A 393 10.57 4.72 -34.38
N PRO A 394 10.61 4.96 -33.05
CA PRO A 394 10.73 6.30 -32.49
C PRO A 394 12.18 6.82 -32.59
N ASP A 395 12.77 6.77 -33.79
CA ASP A 395 14.13 7.20 -34.14
C ASP A 395 14.17 8.58 -34.84
N SER A 396 13.00 9.12 -35.19
CA SER A 396 12.83 10.44 -35.80
C SER A 396 11.98 11.35 -34.91
N ALA A 397 12.16 12.67 -34.99
CA ALA A 397 11.41 13.62 -34.18
C ALA A 397 9.87 13.43 -34.28
N ALA A 398 9.37 13.10 -35.47
CA ALA A 398 7.93 12.90 -35.71
C ALA A 398 7.41 11.59 -35.09
N SER A 399 8.12 10.47 -35.29
CA SER A 399 7.73 9.17 -34.71
C SER A 399 7.92 9.13 -33.19
N SER A 400 8.99 9.75 -32.67
CA SER A 400 9.18 9.93 -31.23
C SER A 400 8.09 10.81 -30.62
N TYR A 401 7.67 11.89 -31.30
CA TYR A 401 6.53 12.69 -30.85
C TYR A 401 5.24 11.86 -30.81
N ALA A 402 4.96 11.06 -31.83
CA ALA A 402 3.77 10.22 -31.88
C ALA A 402 3.71 9.22 -30.70
N LEU A 403 4.84 8.58 -30.38
CA LEU A 403 4.94 7.69 -29.22
C LEU A 403 4.71 8.43 -27.90
N ARG A 404 5.37 9.57 -27.69
CA ARG A 404 5.21 10.42 -26.49
C ARG A 404 3.77 10.91 -26.34
N ALA A 405 3.14 11.33 -27.43
CA ALA A 405 1.76 11.76 -27.46
C ALA A 405 0.81 10.61 -27.10
N ALA A 406 1.00 9.41 -27.67
CA ALA A 406 0.17 8.25 -27.35
C ALA A 406 0.28 7.85 -25.87
N ILE A 407 1.49 7.86 -25.33
CA ILE A 407 1.76 7.61 -23.90
C ILE A 407 1.04 8.66 -23.03
N ALA A 408 1.13 9.94 -23.39
CA ALA A 408 0.42 11.01 -22.68
C ALA A 408 -1.11 10.83 -22.73
N GLU A 409 -1.66 10.36 -23.87
CA GLU A 409 -3.08 10.01 -24.00
C GLU A 409 -3.48 8.68 -23.34
N GLY A 410 -2.53 7.99 -22.70
CA GLY A 410 -2.76 6.80 -21.89
C GLY A 410 -2.71 5.47 -22.61
N ILE A 411 -2.16 5.43 -23.81
CA ILE A 411 -1.86 4.17 -24.49
C ILE A 411 -0.73 3.45 -23.73
N GLY A 412 -1.03 2.27 -23.19
CA GLY A 412 -0.05 1.38 -22.55
C GLY A 412 0.48 0.27 -23.45
N LEU A 413 0.02 0.20 -24.70
CA LEU A 413 0.43 -0.82 -25.67
C LEU A 413 0.91 -0.16 -26.96
N ALA A 414 2.19 -0.33 -27.31
CA ALA A 414 2.76 0.18 -28.55
C ALA A 414 3.69 -0.84 -29.20
N ILE A 415 3.64 -0.97 -30.52
CA ILE A 415 4.46 -1.91 -31.28
C ILE A 415 5.05 -1.24 -32.52
N TRP A 416 6.34 -1.47 -32.75
CA TRP A 416 7.06 -0.96 -33.93
C TRP A 416 8.18 -1.93 -34.37
N ASP A 417 8.66 -1.77 -35.60
CA ASP A 417 9.89 -2.40 -36.09
C ASP A 417 11.07 -1.48 -35.77
N ARG A 418 12.00 -1.90 -34.90
CA ARG A 418 13.13 -1.09 -34.41
C ARG A 418 14.08 -0.60 -35.51
N ARG A 419 14.02 -1.20 -36.70
CA ARG A 419 14.89 -0.86 -37.85
C ARG A 419 14.50 0.44 -38.56
N GLY A 420 13.42 1.10 -38.15
CA GLY A 420 12.95 2.35 -38.74
C GLY A 420 11.52 2.22 -39.24
N VAL A 421 11.31 2.36 -40.55
CA VAL A 421 9.98 2.30 -41.17
C VAL A 421 9.36 0.92 -40.99
N PHE A 422 8.12 0.88 -40.49
CA PHE A 422 7.37 -0.34 -40.33
C PHE A 422 6.59 -0.62 -41.63
N HIS A 423 7.14 -1.48 -42.48
CA HIS A 423 6.55 -1.83 -43.78
C HIS A 423 5.20 -2.54 -43.66
N GLU A 424 4.27 -2.29 -44.59
CA GLU A 424 2.88 -2.82 -44.57
C GLU A 424 2.83 -4.35 -44.42
N GLU A 425 3.65 -5.11 -45.16
CA GLU A 425 3.70 -6.58 -45.06
C GLU A 425 3.95 -7.07 -43.62
N ARG A 426 4.78 -6.34 -42.86
CA ARG A 426 5.10 -6.67 -41.47
C ARG A 426 4.03 -6.15 -40.51
N ARG A 427 3.37 -5.04 -40.85
CA ARG A 427 2.20 -4.52 -40.12
C ARG A 427 1.04 -5.50 -40.22
N ASP A 428 0.79 -6.11 -41.37
CA ASP A 428 -0.25 -7.12 -41.56
C ASP A 428 -0.01 -8.35 -40.68
N VAL A 429 1.23 -8.81 -40.59
CA VAL A 429 1.63 -9.89 -39.66
C VAL A 429 1.34 -9.50 -38.22
N MET A 430 1.70 -8.26 -37.83
CA MET A 430 1.45 -7.79 -36.46
C MET A 430 -0.05 -7.64 -36.16
N SER A 431 -0.82 -7.09 -37.09
CA SER A 431 -2.28 -6.99 -37.00
C SER A 431 -2.93 -8.36 -36.83
N ALA A 432 -2.46 -9.37 -37.58
CA ALA A 432 -2.91 -10.75 -37.42
C ALA A 432 -2.54 -11.32 -36.04
N VAL A 433 -1.33 -11.05 -35.53
CA VAL A 433 -0.94 -11.46 -34.16
C VAL A 433 -1.85 -10.80 -33.13
N LEU A 434 -2.08 -9.49 -33.21
CA LEU A 434 -2.93 -8.76 -32.27
C LEU A 434 -4.38 -9.27 -32.30
N ALA A 435 -4.93 -9.55 -33.48
CA ALA A 435 -6.27 -10.09 -33.64
C ALA A 435 -6.40 -11.54 -33.15
N SER A 436 -5.31 -12.32 -33.19
CA SER A 436 -5.31 -13.74 -32.77
C SER A 436 -5.25 -13.94 -31.25
N VAL A 437 -4.93 -12.88 -30.49
CA VAL A 437 -4.75 -12.97 -29.03
C VAL A 437 -6.11 -12.79 -28.33
N PRO A 438 -6.65 -13.84 -27.68
CA PRO A 438 -8.01 -13.81 -27.12
C PRO A 438 -8.13 -12.96 -25.86
N ARG A 439 -7.02 -12.72 -25.16
CA ARG A 439 -6.95 -11.88 -23.95
C ARG A 439 -5.69 -11.02 -24.02
N PRO A 440 -5.77 -9.69 -23.84
CA PRO A 440 -4.62 -8.81 -23.93
C PRO A 440 -3.44 -9.25 -23.04
N ALA A 441 -3.71 -9.78 -21.84
CA ALA A 441 -2.68 -10.29 -20.93
C ALA A 441 -1.79 -11.41 -21.51
N LEU A 442 -2.21 -12.09 -22.58
CA LEU A 442 -1.41 -13.12 -23.27
C LEU A 442 -0.52 -12.54 -24.38
N LEU A 443 -0.62 -11.25 -24.68
CA LEU A 443 0.15 -10.60 -25.75
C LEU A 443 1.68 -10.69 -25.52
N PRO A 444 2.23 -10.47 -24.30
CA PRO A 444 3.66 -10.68 -24.06
C PRO A 444 4.13 -12.10 -24.43
N VAL A 445 3.29 -13.12 -24.17
CA VAL A 445 3.59 -14.51 -24.54
C VAL A 445 3.57 -14.70 -26.06
N ALA A 446 2.62 -14.08 -26.76
CA ALA A 446 2.57 -14.13 -28.22
C ALA A 446 3.79 -13.46 -28.87
N VAL A 447 4.22 -12.30 -28.36
CA VAL A 447 5.42 -11.60 -28.82
C VAL A 447 6.68 -12.42 -28.54
N GLN A 448 6.79 -13.06 -27.36
CA GLN A 448 7.90 -13.95 -27.05
C GLN A 448 7.95 -15.15 -28.00
N ARG A 449 6.81 -15.77 -28.32
CA ARG A 449 6.74 -16.85 -29.31
C ARG A 449 7.21 -16.40 -30.68
N LEU A 450 6.79 -15.21 -31.12
CA LEU A 450 7.22 -14.63 -32.39
C LEU A 450 8.74 -14.42 -32.43
N ARG A 451 9.33 -13.93 -31.33
CA ARG A 451 10.79 -13.81 -31.16
C ARG A 451 11.50 -15.16 -31.25
N ARG A 452 11.04 -16.18 -30.52
CA ARG A 452 11.58 -17.55 -30.61
C ARG A 452 11.49 -18.13 -32.01
N SER A 453 10.34 -17.96 -32.67
CA SER A 453 10.15 -18.42 -34.05
C SER A 453 11.12 -17.73 -35.01
N ALA A 454 11.41 -16.44 -34.80
CA ALA A 454 12.37 -15.70 -35.62
C ALA A 454 13.82 -16.19 -35.44
N GLU A 455 14.20 -16.73 -34.28
CA GLU A 455 15.54 -17.33 -34.10
C GLU A 455 15.67 -18.70 -34.81
N LEU A 456 14.57 -19.44 -34.97
CA LEU A 456 14.57 -20.74 -35.64
C LEU A 456 14.52 -20.66 -37.17
N HIS A 457 14.16 -19.51 -37.74
CA HIS A 457 14.00 -19.32 -39.19
C HIS A 457 14.94 -18.21 -39.68
N ASN A 458 15.67 -18.49 -40.76
CA ASN A 458 16.65 -17.55 -41.30
C ASN A 458 16.10 -16.60 -42.38
N ASP A 459 14.90 -16.85 -42.92
CA ASP A 459 14.29 -16.05 -43.97
C ASP A 459 12.77 -15.85 -43.75
N GLY A 460 12.23 -14.76 -44.32
CA GLY A 460 10.80 -14.49 -44.38
C GLY A 460 10.28 -13.45 -43.37
N PRO A 461 8.96 -13.17 -43.38
CA PRO A 461 8.34 -12.12 -42.57
C PRO A 461 8.43 -12.39 -41.06
N LEU A 462 8.68 -13.63 -40.65
CA LEU A 462 8.88 -14.03 -39.26
C LEU A 462 10.14 -13.42 -38.63
N LEU A 463 11.12 -12.95 -39.42
CA LEU A 463 12.28 -12.18 -38.95
C LEU A 463 11.89 -10.90 -38.20
N LEU A 464 10.65 -10.42 -38.37
CA LEU A 464 10.08 -9.33 -37.59
C LEU A 464 10.26 -9.55 -36.08
N GLY A 465 10.17 -10.80 -35.60
CA GLY A 465 10.33 -11.16 -34.19
C GLY A 465 11.58 -10.54 -33.55
N ARG A 466 12.73 -10.59 -34.22
CA ARG A 466 14.02 -10.08 -33.70
C ARG A 466 14.01 -8.57 -33.48
N HIS A 467 13.22 -7.85 -34.26
CA HIS A 467 13.27 -6.39 -34.34
C HIS A 467 12.03 -5.70 -33.76
N ILE A 468 11.12 -6.44 -33.11
CA ILE A 468 9.95 -5.83 -32.47
C ILE A 468 10.36 -5.02 -31.24
N GLY A 469 10.07 -3.72 -31.29
CA GLY A 469 9.91 -2.88 -30.11
C GLY A 469 8.50 -3.08 -29.55
N PHE A 470 8.40 -3.36 -28.26
CA PHE A 470 7.15 -3.75 -27.62
C PHE A 470 7.02 -3.04 -26.27
N LEU A 471 6.17 -2.02 -26.24
CA LEU A 471 5.75 -1.33 -25.02
C LEU A 471 4.53 -2.05 -24.45
N TRP A 472 4.65 -2.47 -23.20
CA TRP A 472 3.57 -3.05 -22.40
C TRP A 472 3.64 -2.42 -21.00
N ASP A 473 2.91 -1.33 -20.83
CA ASP A 473 3.04 -0.45 -19.67
C ASP A 473 1.74 -0.38 -18.87
N ASP A 474 1.64 -1.29 -17.90
CA ASP A 474 0.55 -1.37 -16.94
C ASP A 474 0.64 -0.25 -15.91
N PRO A 475 -0.30 0.71 -15.87
CA PRO A 475 -0.25 1.84 -14.94
C PRO A 475 -0.51 1.48 -13.47
N THR A 476 -0.87 0.22 -13.15
CA THR A 476 -1.08 -0.22 -11.76
C THR A 476 0.15 -0.92 -11.16
N ARG A 477 1.10 -1.34 -12.00
CA ARG A 477 2.31 -2.06 -11.59
C ARG A 477 3.46 -1.11 -11.30
N LEU A 478 3.34 -0.29 -10.25
CA LEU A 478 4.37 0.68 -9.87
C LEU A 478 5.45 0.02 -9.01
N VAL A 479 6.68 0.53 -9.10
CA VAL A 479 7.77 0.23 -8.15
C VAL A 479 8.05 1.47 -7.32
N ASP A 480 8.53 1.29 -6.09
CA ASP A 480 8.93 2.42 -5.26
C ASP A 480 10.21 3.05 -5.83
N VAL A 481 10.04 4.19 -6.49
CA VAL A 481 11.15 4.96 -7.05
C VAL A 481 11.60 5.94 -5.97
N GLN A 482 12.50 5.49 -5.10
CA GLN A 482 13.21 6.41 -4.23
C GLN A 482 13.98 7.42 -5.10
N GLU A 483 13.57 8.68 -5.05
CA GLU A 483 14.38 9.79 -5.53
C GLU A 483 15.65 9.79 -4.67
N ALA A 484 16.75 9.28 -5.23
CA ALA A 484 18.04 9.37 -4.54
C ALA A 484 18.44 10.84 -4.46
N ASP A 485 18.69 11.29 -3.22
CA ASP A 485 19.36 12.50 -2.77
C ASP A 485 19.69 13.52 -3.85
N VAL A 486 18.84 14.55 -3.96
CA VAL A 486 19.31 15.86 -4.42
C VAL A 486 20.28 16.33 -3.32
N PRO A 487 21.58 16.55 -3.61
CA PRO A 487 22.44 17.21 -2.63
C PRO A 487 21.82 18.58 -2.32
N GLU A 488 21.64 18.88 -1.03
CA GLU A 488 21.07 20.15 -0.52
C GLU A 488 21.86 21.42 -0.94
N ASP A 489 22.93 21.27 -1.73
CA ASP A 489 23.84 22.34 -2.14
C ASP A 489 23.85 22.60 -3.66
N ALA A 490 22.69 22.60 -4.32
CA ALA A 490 22.57 23.27 -5.62
C ALA A 490 22.26 24.76 -5.36
N PRO A 491 23.17 25.71 -5.68
CA PRO A 491 22.88 27.13 -5.48
C PRO A 491 21.66 27.50 -6.32
N GLY A 492 20.65 28.04 -5.64
CA GLY A 492 19.39 28.45 -6.25
C GLY A 492 19.67 29.30 -7.48
N PHE A 493 19.20 28.83 -8.64
CA PHE A 493 19.10 29.66 -9.82
C PHE A 493 18.16 30.82 -9.48
N GLY A 494 18.76 31.96 -9.15
CA GLY A 494 18.08 33.24 -9.07
C GLY A 494 17.33 33.46 -10.37
N MET A 495 16.03 33.71 -10.24
CA MET A 495 15.28 34.43 -11.24
C MET A 495 15.97 35.77 -11.46
N ASP A 496 16.85 35.85 -12.45
CA ASP A 496 17.21 37.14 -13.02
C ASP A 496 15.97 37.67 -13.73
N SER A 497 15.46 38.72 -13.09
CA SER A 497 14.40 39.56 -13.57
C SER A 497 14.91 40.24 -14.83
N ILE A 498 14.20 40.02 -15.95
CA ILE A 498 14.40 40.75 -17.19
C ILE A 498 13.97 42.18 -16.91
N ASP A 499 14.95 43.03 -16.58
CA ASP A 499 14.75 44.47 -16.52
C ASP A 499 14.63 45.04 -17.93
N SER A 500 13.70 45.98 -18.02
CA SER A 500 13.22 46.66 -19.21
C SER A 500 14.32 47.50 -19.87
N GLU A 501 14.61 47.24 -21.14
CA GLU A 501 15.20 48.23 -22.03
C GLU A 501 14.08 49.08 -22.64
N GLU A 502 13.81 50.22 -22.00
CA GLU A 502 13.18 51.37 -22.65
C GLU A 502 14.02 52.63 -22.33
N SER A 503 14.39 53.34 -23.39
CA SER A 503 14.88 54.73 -23.43
C SER A 503 16.39 54.97 -23.54
N GLY A 504 16.83 55.32 -24.76
CA GLY A 504 17.55 56.57 -24.98
C GLY A 504 18.95 56.48 -25.57
N THR A 505 19.09 56.45 -26.90
CA THR A 505 19.62 57.58 -27.70
C THR A 505 19.35 57.39 -29.18
#